data_AF-A0A2V6NNK8-F1
#
_entry.id   AF-A0A2V6NNK8-F1
#
_cell.length_a   1.000
_cell.length_b   1.000
_cell.length_c   1.000
_cell.angle_alpha   90.00
_cell.angle_beta   90.00
_cell.angle_gamma   90.00
#
_symmetry.space_group_name_H-M   'P 1'
#
loop_
_entity.id
_entity.type
_entity.pdbx_description
1 polymer ?
#
loop_
_entity_poly.entity_id
_entity_poly.type
_entity_poly.pdbx_seq_one_letter_code
_entity_poly.pdbx_strand_id
1 'polypeptide(L)'
;MLFFMFTGLLAAFVPADVTGEMTSIGTLFAFILVCAGIWIMRVRSPELERGFRVPAAPVVCTLGIIVCGAMIYGLGWTNWMRLIVWLAIGLVFYFSYGKSHSRINAPPPEMPEGIKLTR
;
A
#
# COMPACT_ATOMS: atom_id res chain seq x y z
N MET A 1 -26.05 18.93 -0.85
CA MET A 1 -25.75 20.33 -1.20
C MET A 1 -24.77 20.99 -0.22
N LEU A 2 -24.94 20.85 1.11
CA LEU A 2 -24.02 21.40 2.13
C LEU A 2 -22.54 21.02 1.92
N PHE A 3 -22.25 19.74 1.63
CA PHE A 3 -20.88 19.26 1.40
C PHE A 3 -20.17 19.99 0.24
N PHE A 4 -20.83 20.13 -0.91
CA PHE A 4 -20.27 20.84 -2.08
C PHE A 4 -20.01 22.33 -1.80
N MET A 5 -20.85 22.95 -0.96
CA MET A 5 -20.69 24.34 -0.58
C MET A 5 -19.49 24.54 0.35
N PHE A 6 -19.30 23.61 1.30
CA PHE A 6 -18.15 23.61 2.21
C PHE A 6 -16.83 23.31 1.49
N THR A 7 -16.80 22.28 0.64
CA THR A 7 -15.60 21.95 -0.13
C THR A 7 -15.26 23.04 -1.15
N GLY A 8 -16.26 23.64 -1.80
CA GLY A 8 -16.06 24.76 -2.72
C GLY A 8 -15.45 25.99 -2.04
N LEU A 9 -15.86 26.30 -0.81
CA LEU A 9 -15.28 27.39 -0.02
C LEU A 9 -13.81 27.13 0.29
N LEU A 10 -13.46 25.92 0.74
CA LEU A 10 -12.07 25.55 1.04
C LEU A 10 -11.20 25.40 -0.21
N ALA A 11 -11.78 24.93 -1.32
CA ALA A 11 -11.10 24.80 -2.61
C ALA A 11 -10.74 26.17 -3.23
N ALA A 12 -11.41 27.25 -2.85
CA ALA A 12 -11.02 28.59 -3.28
C ALA A 12 -9.71 29.08 -2.64
N PHE A 13 -9.37 28.57 -1.44
CA PHE A 13 -8.13 28.91 -0.73
C PHE A 13 -6.97 27.96 -1.02
N VAL A 14 -7.27 26.74 -1.48
CA VAL A 14 -6.27 25.70 -1.74
C VAL A 14 -6.17 25.45 -3.24
N PRO A 15 -5.00 25.67 -3.88
CA PRO A 15 -4.83 25.39 -5.30
C PRO A 15 -5.15 23.93 -5.60
N ALA A 16 -6.09 23.72 -6.53
CA ALA A 16 -6.56 22.39 -6.91
C ALA A 16 -5.45 21.57 -7.60
N ASP A 17 -4.54 22.25 -8.28
CA ASP A 17 -3.34 21.71 -8.91
C ASP A 17 -2.41 21.06 -7.87
N VAL A 18 -2.00 21.79 -6.84
CA VAL A 18 -1.10 21.27 -5.78
C VAL A 18 -1.75 20.09 -5.04
N THR A 19 -3.05 20.18 -4.75
CA THR A 19 -3.78 19.13 -4.03
C THR A 19 -3.97 17.87 -4.88
N GLY A 20 -4.24 18.06 -6.18
CA GLY A 20 -4.39 16.98 -7.15
C GLY A 20 -3.08 16.22 -7.34
N GLU A 21 -1.96 16.94 -7.44
CA GLU A 21 -0.63 16.33 -7.50
C GLU A 21 -0.33 15.53 -6.23
N MET A 22 -0.54 16.12 -5.04
CA MET A 22 -0.34 15.45 -3.75
C MET A 22 -1.15 14.15 -3.61
N THR A 23 -2.42 14.18 -4.01
CA THR A 23 -3.33 13.02 -3.91
C THR A 23 -2.93 11.93 -4.89
N SER A 24 -2.62 12.29 -6.15
CA SER A 24 -2.24 11.34 -7.20
C SER A 24 -0.96 10.59 -6.85
N ILE A 25 0.02 11.24 -6.22
CA ILE A 25 1.25 10.57 -5.75
C ILE A 25 0.92 9.53 -4.69
N GLY A 26 0.05 9.88 -3.73
CA GLY A 26 -0.33 8.99 -2.63
C GLY A 26 -0.98 7.71 -3.16
N THR A 27 -1.88 7.82 -4.15
CA THR A 27 -2.53 6.67 -4.75
C THR A 27 -1.56 5.83 -5.58
N LEU A 28 -0.69 6.45 -6.39
CA LEU A 28 0.35 5.73 -7.16
C LEU A 28 1.30 4.96 -6.23
N PHE A 29 1.70 5.55 -5.11
CA PHE A 29 2.54 4.89 -4.12
C PHE A 29 1.81 3.72 -3.44
N ALA A 30 0.55 3.90 -3.05
CA ALA A 30 -0.28 2.82 -2.50
C ALA A 30 -0.42 1.66 -3.50
N PHE A 31 -0.60 1.94 -4.79
CA PHE A 31 -0.64 0.93 -5.84
C PHE A 31 0.66 0.12 -5.92
N ILE A 32 1.83 0.79 -5.88
CA ILE A 32 3.14 0.10 -5.85
C ILE A 32 3.25 -0.82 -4.63
N LEU A 33 2.86 -0.34 -3.44
CA LEU A 33 2.87 -1.15 -2.22
C LEU A 33 1.93 -2.35 -2.29
N VAL A 34 0.74 -2.19 -2.86
CA VAL A 34 -0.22 -3.30 -3.05
C VAL A 34 0.33 -4.32 -4.03
N CYS A 35 0.89 -3.90 -5.16
CA CYS A 35 1.54 -4.80 -6.13
C CYS A 35 2.71 -5.57 -5.49
N ALA A 36 3.56 -4.89 -4.70
CA ALA A 36 4.63 -5.53 -3.94
C ALA A 36 4.09 -6.50 -2.87
N GLY A 37 3.02 -6.11 -2.17
CA GLY A 37 2.29 -6.91 -1.17
C GLY A 37 1.71 -8.21 -1.73
N ILE A 38 1.15 -8.15 -2.94
CA ILE A 38 0.63 -9.33 -3.65
C ILE A 38 1.78 -10.25 -4.07
N TRP A 39 2.89 -9.69 -4.57
CA TRP A 39 4.07 -10.48 -4.91
C TRP A 39 4.62 -11.19 -3.68
N ILE A 40 4.86 -10.48 -2.57
CA ILE A 40 5.42 -11.09 -1.35
C ILE A 40 4.50 -12.17 -0.78
N MET A 41 3.19 -11.96 -0.74
CA MET A 41 2.23 -13.00 -0.32
C MET A 41 2.27 -14.23 -1.22
N ARG A 42 2.42 -14.03 -2.55
CA ARG A 42 2.48 -15.15 -3.49
C ARG A 42 3.78 -15.97 -3.34
N VAL A 43 4.87 -15.35 -2.89
CA VAL A 43 6.14 -16.04 -2.60
C VAL A 43 6.14 -16.72 -1.23
N ARG A 44 5.65 -16.04 -0.18
CA ARG A 44 5.68 -16.58 1.20
C ARG A 44 4.59 -17.61 1.50
N SER A 45 3.45 -17.57 0.83
CA SER A 45 2.32 -18.47 1.13
C SER A 45 1.67 -19.00 -0.15
N PRO A 46 2.36 -19.91 -0.87
CA PRO A 46 1.85 -20.50 -2.11
C PRO A 46 0.70 -21.50 -1.89
N GLU A 47 0.55 -22.04 -0.68
CA GLU A 47 -0.38 -23.12 -0.28
C GLU A 47 -1.80 -22.64 0.09
N LEU A 48 -2.07 -21.33 0.12
CA LEU A 48 -3.39 -20.82 0.49
C LEU A 48 -4.43 -21.05 -0.64
N GLU A 49 -5.54 -21.70 -0.31
CA GLU A 49 -6.71 -21.85 -1.19
C GLU A 49 -7.33 -20.49 -1.53
N ARG A 50 -6.94 -19.95 -2.68
CA ARG A 50 -7.48 -18.70 -3.22
C ARG A 50 -8.73 -18.97 -4.04
N GLY A 51 -9.90 -18.54 -3.57
CA GLY A 51 -11.19 -18.66 -4.27
C GLY A 51 -11.24 -17.95 -5.63
N PHE A 52 -10.49 -16.86 -5.82
CA PHE A 52 -10.32 -16.20 -7.12
C PHE A 52 -8.83 -16.02 -7.44
N ARG A 53 -8.34 -16.71 -8.47
CA ARG A 53 -6.94 -16.64 -8.92
C ARG A 53 -6.87 -15.73 -10.14
N VAL A 54 -6.15 -14.62 -10.03
CA VAL A 54 -5.76 -13.84 -11.22
C VAL A 54 -4.69 -14.65 -11.97
N PRO A 55 -4.95 -15.09 -13.23
CA PRO A 55 -4.10 -16.04 -13.94
C PRO A 55 -2.68 -15.51 -14.17
N ALA A 56 -2.52 -14.19 -14.30
CA ALA A 56 -1.24 -13.51 -14.51
C ALA A 56 -0.90 -12.50 -13.40
N ALA A 57 -1.27 -12.76 -12.13
CA ALA A 57 -0.98 -11.84 -11.03
C ALA A 57 0.47 -11.30 -10.96
N PRO A 58 1.54 -12.12 -11.13
CA PRO A 58 2.90 -11.58 -11.11
C PRO A 58 3.13 -10.61 -12.27
N VAL A 59 2.71 -10.93 -13.50
CA VAL A 59 2.89 -10.06 -14.67
C VAL A 59 2.15 -8.73 -14.48
N VAL A 60 0.89 -8.77 -14.01
CA VAL A 60 0.08 -7.57 -13.76
C VAL A 60 0.70 -6.72 -12.65
N CYS A 61 1.22 -7.34 -11.59
CA CYS A 61 1.87 -6.59 -10.50
C CYS A 61 3.19 -5.96 -10.95
N THR A 62 4.02 -6.66 -11.71
CA THR A 62 5.30 -6.11 -12.20
C THR A 62 5.06 -4.96 -13.19
N LEU A 63 4.13 -5.13 -14.13
CA LEU A 63 3.73 -4.06 -15.05
C LEU A 63 3.12 -2.87 -14.29
N GLY A 64 2.29 -3.13 -13.27
CA GLY A 64 1.71 -2.09 -12.41
C GLY A 64 2.78 -1.26 -11.70
N ILE A 65 3.81 -1.91 -11.14
CA ILE A 65 4.95 -1.22 -10.51
C ILE A 65 5.72 -0.40 -11.54
N ILE A 66 5.99 -0.94 -12.72
CA ILE A 66 6.73 -0.24 -13.79
C ILE A 66 5.96 0.99 -14.26
N VAL A 67 4.66 0.86 -14.54
CA VAL A 67 3.82 1.97 -15.03
C VAL A 67 3.65 3.04 -13.94
N CYS A 68 3.33 2.65 -12.71
CA CYS A 68 3.19 3.60 -11.61
C CYS A 68 4.52 4.30 -11.30
N GLY A 69 5.64 3.56 -11.34
CA GLY A 69 6.98 4.11 -11.16
C GLY A 69 7.36 5.10 -12.27
N ALA A 70 7.04 4.78 -13.52
CA ALA A 70 7.26 5.68 -14.66
C ALA A 70 6.43 6.98 -14.52
N MET A 71 5.17 6.89 -14.10
CA MET A 71 4.34 8.07 -13.83
C MET A 71 4.88 8.93 -12.69
N ILE A 72 5.37 8.32 -11.61
CA ILE A 72 6.02 9.03 -10.50
C ILE A 72 7.31 9.71 -10.98
N TYR A 73 8.09 9.06 -11.85
CA TYR A 73 9.32 9.63 -12.40
C TYR A 73 9.05 10.86 -13.29
N GLY A 74 7.94 10.85 -14.04
CA GLY A 74 7.51 11.98 -14.87
C GLY A 74 7.03 13.20 -14.08
N LEU A 75 6.68 13.05 -12.79
CA LEU A 75 6.05 14.09 -11.97
C LEU A 75 7.05 15.03 -11.24
N GLY A 76 8.36 14.88 -11.48
CA GLY A 76 9.39 15.81 -10.99
C GLY A 76 9.98 15.51 -9.60
N TRP A 77 11.14 16.11 -9.30
CA TRP A 77 11.97 15.83 -8.10
C TRP A 77 11.29 16.22 -6.76
N THR A 78 10.40 17.21 -6.79
CA THR A 78 9.62 17.67 -5.63
C THR A 78 8.75 16.56 -5.02
N ASN A 79 8.27 15.63 -5.84
CA ASN A 79 7.40 14.53 -5.39
C ASN A 79 8.14 13.42 -4.68
N TRP A 80 9.32 13.06 -5.17
CA TRP A 80 10.18 12.07 -4.54
C TRP A 80 10.52 12.47 -3.11
N MET A 81 10.82 13.76 -2.92
CA MET A 81 11.18 14.31 -1.62
C MET A 81 10.01 14.24 -0.64
N ARG A 82 8.77 14.57 -1.07
CA ARG A 82 7.56 14.45 -0.22
C ARG A 82 7.29 12.99 0.17
N LEU A 83 7.46 12.05 -0.75
CA LEU A 83 7.27 10.62 -0.50
C LEU A 83 8.30 10.10 0.51
N ILE A 84 9.58 10.41 0.33
CA ILE A 84 10.64 10.01 1.26
C ILE A 84 10.41 10.61 2.65
N VAL A 85 10.05 11.89 2.74
CA VAL A 85 9.75 12.55 4.03
C VAL A 85 8.57 11.87 4.72
N TRP A 86 7.48 11.59 4.01
CA TRP A 86 6.31 10.94 4.60
C TRP A 86 6.60 9.48 5.03
N LEU A 87 7.36 8.75 4.23
CA LEU A 87 7.78 7.39 4.53
C LEU A 87 8.73 7.36 5.73
N ALA A 88 9.65 8.33 5.83
CA ALA A 88 10.51 8.51 6.99
C ALA A 88 9.70 8.84 8.26
N ILE A 89 8.72 9.74 8.17
CA ILE A 89 7.81 10.05 9.29
C ILE A 89 7.04 8.78 9.71
N GLY A 90 6.44 8.07 8.76
CA GLY A 90 5.74 6.82 9.02
C GLY A 90 6.64 5.76 9.67
N LEU A 91 7.90 5.68 9.23
CA LEU A 91 8.90 4.78 9.79
C LEU A 91 9.32 5.19 11.21
N VAL A 92 9.48 6.49 11.49
CA VAL A 92 9.77 7.01 12.84
C VAL A 92 8.61 6.72 13.78
N PHE A 93 7.36 6.94 13.36
CA PHE A 93 6.17 6.55 14.12
C PHE A 93 6.07 5.03 14.30
N TYR A 94 6.38 4.26 13.26
CA TYR A 94 6.41 2.80 13.34
C TYR A 94 7.51 2.29 14.28
N PHE A 95 8.72 2.86 14.30
CA PHE A 95 9.75 2.42 15.23
C PHE A 95 9.46 2.85 16.67
N SER A 96 8.89 4.04 16.87
CA SER A 96 8.51 4.51 18.20
C SER A 96 7.35 3.69 18.79
N TYR A 97 6.35 3.30 17.99
CA TYR A 97 5.21 2.50 18.45
C TYR A 97 5.39 0.98 18.26
N GLY A 98 5.85 0.55 17.08
CA GLY A 98 6.01 -0.84 16.67
C GLY A 98 7.12 -1.60 17.40
N LYS A 99 8.16 -0.92 17.92
CA LYS A 99 9.09 -1.56 18.87
C LYS A 99 8.38 -2.01 20.16
N SER A 100 7.32 -1.32 20.56
CA SER A 100 6.53 -1.64 21.76
C SER A 100 5.41 -2.66 21.53
N HIS A 101 5.09 -3.02 20.27
CA HIS A 101 3.99 -3.92 19.93
C HIS A 101 4.40 -5.15 19.09
N SER A 102 5.70 -5.42 18.99
CA SER A 102 6.22 -6.57 18.25
C SER A 102 5.82 -7.88 18.95
N ARG A 103 4.70 -8.46 18.52
CA ARG A 103 4.25 -9.82 18.85
C ARG A 103 5.11 -10.87 18.15
N ILE A 104 6.44 -10.76 18.29
CA ILE A 104 7.39 -11.79 17.87
C ILE A 104 7.24 -13.09 18.70
N ASN A 105 6.53 -13.03 19.84
CA ASN A 105 6.23 -14.15 20.73
C ASN A 105 4.74 -14.53 20.76
N ALA A 106 4.00 -14.43 19.65
CA ALA A 106 2.70 -15.11 19.59
C ALA A 106 2.96 -16.60 19.28
N PRO A 107 2.68 -17.54 20.21
CA PRO A 107 2.75 -18.96 19.90
C PRO A 107 1.82 -19.25 18.71
N PRO A 108 2.22 -20.18 17.80
CA PRO A 108 1.36 -20.56 16.69
C PRO A 108 -0.01 -20.98 17.23
N PRO A 109 -1.12 -20.55 16.61
CA PRO A 109 -2.45 -20.97 17.03
C PRO A 109 -2.50 -22.49 17.05
N GLU A 110 -2.89 -23.07 18.20
CA GLU A 110 -3.07 -24.51 18.35
C GLU A 110 -4.04 -24.98 17.25
N MET A 111 -3.54 -25.83 16.35
CA MET A 111 -4.38 -26.42 15.32
C MET A 111 -5.40 -27.34 15.99
N PRO A 112 -6.70 -27.24 15.67
CA PRO A 112 -7.69 -28.17 16.19
C PRO A 112 -7.34 -29.61 15.76
N GLU A 113 -7.33 -30.51 16.74
CA GLU A 113 -6.86 -31.91 16.70
C GLU A 113 -7.55 -32.83 15.65
N GLY A 114 -8.47 -32.29 14.84
CA GLY A 114 -9.35 -33.04 13.95
C GLY A 114 -9.03 -33.00 12.45
N ILE A 115 -8.10 -32.15 11.98
CA ILE A 115 -7.72 -32.13 10.56
C ILE A 115 -6.55 -33.09 10.35
N LYS A 116 -6.87 -34.39 10.36
CA LYS A 116 -5.97 -35.41 9.81
C LYS A 116 -5.91 -35.19 8.30
N LEU A 117 -4.79 -34.62 7.84
CA LEU A 117 -4.37 -34.63 6.44
C LEU A 117 -4.42 -36.08 5.95
N THR A 118 -5.50 -36.41 5.24
CA THR A 118 -5.63 -37.71 4.59
C THR A 118 -4.77 -37.61 3.34
N ARG A 119 -3.72 -38.43 3.36
CA ARG A 119 -2.60 -38.54 2.42
C ARG A 119 -3.00 -38.55 0.95
#